data_AF-A0A507E6N3-F1
#
_entry.id   AF-A0A507E6N3-F1
#
_cell.length_a   1.000
_cell.length_b   1.000
_cell.length_c   1.000
_cell.angle_alpha   90.00
_cell.angle_beta   90.00
_cell.angle_gamma   90.00
#
_symmetry.space_group_name_H-M   'P 1'
#
loop_
_entity.id
_entity.type
_entity.pdbx_description
1 polymer ?
#
loop_
_entity_poly.entity_id
_entity_poly.type
_entity_poly.pdbx_seq_one_letter_code
_entity_poly.pdbx_strand_id
1 'polypeptide(L)'
;MTNDPPVELNSFPRRSVKEDDMFDSTKMNLLAGQKADPDKRSLLEAVTKRIDLSPIIGTELHGLQLSQLSEQQKEDLALFVSERGVVFFRDQDITLEQQQELGRSWGPLHVHPIGRKSDPKEDAQLFHTTKASKIHAGEGWHTDISFEKVPSSCAILKVVEVPPCGGDTIWASTYAAYDKLSPALREVIESLTALHNADQFLSAREDPTGQTFLRRDTVAFSIEHPVVRTHPITGWKILYVNKAFTKHIKGFTKAESGKHLRSICEHMLLNFLTDHIATSDDVKVRFRWEKNSVAIWDNRATQHLALWDYYPHNRQAQRVLVLGERPYRDPESKSQLEAGGALYQAPPLWLRDVDGAGSGYRWSL
;
A
#
# COMPACT_ATOMS: atom_id res chain seq x y z
N MET A 1 8.95 -54.36 -32.49
CA MET A 1 10.06 -53.43 -32.26
C MET A 1 9.83 -52.26 -33.21
N THR A 2 8.84 -51.42 -32.90
CA THR A 2 8.96 -50.11 -32.22
C THR A 2 9.55 -49.05 -33.16
N ASN A 3 8.67 -48.45 -33.95
CA ASN A 3 8.86 -47.13 -34.54
C ASN A 3 8.14 -46.14 -33.61
N ASP A 4 8.88 -45.39 -32.80
CA ASP A 4 8.33 -44.25 -32.07
C ASP A 4 8.42 -42.98 -32.95
N PRO A 5 7.33 -42.19 -33.07
CA PRO A 5 7.33 -40.91 -33.77
C PRO A 5 7.92 -39.78 -32.89
N PRO A 6 8.26 -38.62 -33.50
CA PRO A 6 8.96 -37.54 -32.81
C PRO A 6 8.12 -36.90 -31.70
N VAL A 7 8.78 -36.59 -30.58
CA VAL A 7 8.19 -35.88 -29.43
C VAL A 7 7.82 -34.46 -29.85
N GLU A 8 6.53 -34.20 -30.02
CA GLU A 8 5.97 -32.86 -30.06
C GLU A 8 6.14 -32.20 -28.68
N LEU A 9 6.76 -31.01 -28.65
CA LEU A 9 6.72 -30.09 -27.53
C LEU A 9 5.27 -29.59 -27.37
N ASN A 10 4.46 -30.41 -26.71
CA ASN A 10 3.09 -30.05 -26.37
C ASN A 10 3.10 -28.87 -25.39
N SER A 11 2.67 -27.74 -25.94
CA SER A 11 2.25 -26.53 -25.25
C SER A 11 1.55 -26.84 -23.93
N PHE A 12 2.05 -26.25 -22.84
CA PHE A 12 1.37 -26.28 -21.55
C PHE A 12 -0.07 -25.77 -21.72
N PRO A 13 -1.09 -26.47 -21.21
CA PRO A 13 -2.45 -25.96 -21.24
C PRO A 13 -2.50 -24.72 -20.35
N ARG A 14 -2.69 -23.55 -20.96
CA ARG A 14 -3.17 -22.35 -20.26
C ARG A 14 -4.57 -22.69 -19.75
N ARG A 15 -4.64 -23.24 -18.53
CA ARG A 15 -5.90 -23.30 -17.78
C ARG A 15 -6.34 -21.85 -17.59
N SER A 16 -7.44 -21.48 -18.23
CA SER A 16 -8.18 -20.25 -17.93
C SER A 16 -8.56 -20.30 -16.47
N VAL A 17 -7.91 -19.45 -15.68
CA VAL A 17 -8.33 -19.19 -14.30
C VAL A 17 -9.73 -18.57 -14.42
N LYS A 18 -10.75 -19.21 -13.86
CA LYS A 18 -12.10 -18.63 -13.81
C LYS A 18 -12.04 -17.37 -12.94
N GLU A 19 -12.61 -16.25 -13.41
CA GLU A 19 -12.60 -14.93 -12.73
C GLU A 19 -13.22 -14.94 -11.32
N ASP A 20 -13.98 -15.99 -10.98
CA ASP A 20 -14.62 -16.17 -9.68
C ASP A 20 -13.73 -16.86 -8.63
N ASP A 21 -12.64 -17.51 -9.04
CA ASP A 21 -11.74 -18.24 -8.14
C ASP A 21 -10.45 -17.47 -7.79
N MET A 22 -10.23 -16.27 -8.34
CA MET A 22 -8.93 -15.62 -8.18
C MET A 22 -8.62 -15.10 -6.77
N PHE A 23 -9.60 -14.84 -5.88
CA PHE A 23 -9.31 -14.23 -4.57
C PHE A 23 -10.38 -14.55 -3.49
N ASP A 24 -10.41 -15.80 -3.08
CA ASP A 24 -11.02 -16.23 -1.81
C ASP A 24 -9.93 -16.21 -0.73
N SER A 25 -10.07 -15.34 0.28
CA SER A 25 -9.12 -15.25 1.39
C SER A 25 -8.98 -16.57 2.17
N THR A 26 -9.98 -17.45 2.09
CA THR A 26 -9.96 -18.79 2.72
C THR A 26 -9.21 -19.84 1.89
N LYS A 27 -8.86 -19.55 0.63
CA LYS A 27 -8.09 -20.44 -0.27
C LYS A 27 -6.66 -19.96 -0.54
N MET A 28 -6.26 -18.80 -0.01
CA MET A 28 -4.90 -18.27 -0.19
C MET A 28 -3.91 -18.94 0.77
N ASN A 29 -3.23 -19.98 0.29
CA ASN A 29 -2.06 -20.58 0.96
C ASN A 29 -0.77 -19.73 0.83
N LEU A 30 -0.87 -18.46 0.40
CA LEU A 30 0.28 -17.63 -0.01
C LEU A 30 0.04 -16.13 0.28
N LEU A 31 -0.35 -15.78 1.50
CA LEU A 31 -0.25 -14.37 1.91
C LEU A 31 1.16 -14.08 2.41
N ALA A 32 1.76 -13.00 1.92
CA ALA A 32 3.10 -12.58 2.33
C ALA A 32 3.19 -12.40 3.86
N GLY A 33 4.13 -13.09 4.50
CA GLY A 33 4.33 -13.03 5.95
C GLY A 33 3.47 -14.01 6.75
N GLN A 34 2.63 -14.83 6.09
CA GLN A 34 1.83 -15.86 6.76
C GLN A 34 2.70 -16.96 7.40
N LYS A 35 3.91 -17.19 6.87
CA LYS A 35 4.87 -18.19 7.37
C LYS A 35 6.03 -17.56 8.14
N ALA A 36 5.92 -16.27 8.47
CA ALA A 36 6.92 -15.59 9.26
C ALA A 36 7.01 -16.16 10.68
N ASP A 37 8.20 -16.12 11.25
CA ASP A 37 8.35 -16.23 12.70
C ASP A 37 7.66 -14.99 13.34
N PRO A 38 6.76 -15.16 14.33
CA PRO A 38 6.18 -14.02 15.05
C PRO A 38 7.20 -13.04 15.64
N ASP A 39 8.40 -13.53 15.99
CA ASP A 39 9.51 -12.72 16.49
C ASP A 39 10.44 -12.22 15.36
N LYS A 40 10.21 -12.66 14.11
CA LYS A 40 10.98 -12.29 12.91
C LYS A 40 12.49 -12.53 13.08
N ARG A 41 12.88 -13.58 13.80
CA ARG A 41 14.27 -13.80 14.27
C ARG A 41 15.25 -13.89 13.13
N SER A 42 14.92 -14.62 12.07
CA SER A 42 15.80 -14.84 10.93
C SER A 42 16.18 -13.53 10.24
N LEU A 43 15.22 -12.59 10.18
CA LEU A 43 15.47 -11.23 9.69
C LEU A 43 16.24 -10.40 10.72
N LEU A 44 15.71 -10.27 11.95
CA LEU A 44 16.19 -9.28 12.91
C LEU A 44 17.57 -9.62 13.49
N GLU A 45 17.93 -10.89 13.61
CA GLU A 45 19.28 -11.31 14.05
C GLU A 45 20.35 -11.01 13.00
N ALA A 46 19.98 -10.94 11.71
CA ALA A 46 20.87 -10.60 10.62
C ALA A 46 21.02 -9.08 10.40
N VAL A 47 20.20 -8.26 11.08
CA VAL A 47 20.27 -6.80 11.02
C VAL A 47 21.41 -6.31 11.91
N THR A 48 22.32 -5.52 11.33
CA THR A 48 23.43 -4.89 12.07
C THR A 48 23.01 -3.62 12.81
N LYS A 49 21.99 -2.93 12.30
CA LYS A 49 21.42 -1.72 12.91
C LYS A 49 19.97 -1.56 12.49
N ARG A 50 19.10 -1.29 13.46
CA ARG A 50 17.69 -0.94 13.26
C ARG A 50 17.44 0.47 13.77
N ILE A 51 16.74 1.28 12.98
CA ILE A 51 16.35 2.64 13.35
C ILE A 51 14.86 2.80 13.09
N ASP A 52 14.06 2.90 14.15
CA ASP A 52 12.65 3.25 14.02
C ASP A 52 12.55 4.77 13.79
N LEU A 53 12.11 5.18 12.59
CA LEU A 53 12.10 6.59 12.17
C LEU A 53 10.92 7.36 12.77
N SER A 54 9.84 6.65 13.10
CA SER A 54 8.76 7.14 13.94
C SER A 54 8.27 6.02 14.86
N PRO A 55 7.57 6.32 15.96
CA PRO A 55 7.07 5.29 16.88
C PRO A 55 6.17 4.25 16.19
N ILE A 56 5.24 4.71 15.35
CA ILE A 56 4.14 3.87 14.83
C ILE A 56 4.31 3.39 13.38
N ILE A 57 5.18 4.03 12.60
CA ILE A 57 5.43 3.69 11.19
C ILE A 57 6.88 3.93 10.78
N GLY A 58 7.42 3.10 9.90
CA GLY A 58 8.73 3.36 9.30
C GLY A 58 9.90 2.85 10.14
N THR A 59 10.67 1.95 9.57
CA THR A 59 11.92 1.46 10.16
C THR A 59 12.99 1.33 9.09
N GLU A 60 14.20 1.82 9.35
CA GLU A 60 15.38 1.60 8.52
C GLU A 60 16.17 0.41 9.05
N LEU A 61 16.49 -0.55 8.17
CA LEU A 61 17.28 -1.75 8.48
C LEU A 61 18.62 -1.71 7.72
N HIS A 62 19.71 -1.98 8.41
CA HIS A 62 21.07 -2.04 7.85
C HIS A 62 21.70 -3.43 8.03
N GLY A 63 22.69 -3.74 7.18
CA GLY A 63 23.44 -5.00 7.22
C GLY A 63 22.82 -6.13 6.40
N LEU A 64 21.77 -5.84 5.63
CA LEU A 64 21.10 -6.78 4.74
C LEU A 64 21.20 -6.29 3.30
N GLN A 65 21.33 -7.24 2.37
CA GLN A 65 21.10 -7.01 0.94
C GLN A 65 19.84 -7.77 0.54
N LEU A 66 18.86 -7.05 -0.03
CA LEU A 66 17.58 -7.63 -0.46
C LEU A 66 17.76 -8.73 -1.51
N SER A 67 18.85 -8.69 -2.28
CA SER A 67 19.24 -9.71 -3.27
C SER A 67 19.69 -11.03 -2.66
N GLN A 68 19.95 -11.08 -1.34
CA GLN A 68 20.56 -12.21 -0.64
C GLN A 68 19.66 -12.80 0.45
N LEU A 69 18.42 -12.32 0.58
CA LEU A 69 17.51 -12.82 1.61
C LEU A 69 17.17 -14.30 1.38
N SER A 70 17.25 -15.09 2.45
CA SER A 70 16.68 -16.43 2.49
C SER A 70 15.15 -16.40 2.44
N GLU A 71 14.53 -17.52 2.10
CA GLU A 71 13.05 -17.61 2.07
C GLU A 71 12.41 -17.25 3.42
N GLN A 72 13.00 -17.68 4.54
CA GLN A 72 12.48 -17.31 5.87
C GLN A 72 12.63 -15.81 6.14
N GLN A 73 13.74 -15.19 5.73
CA GLN A 73 13.92 -13.75 5.88
C GLN A 73 12.93 -12.95 5.02
N LYS A 74 12.53 -13.45 3.85
CA LYS A 74 11.50 -12.82 3.01
C LYS A 74 10.13 -12.85 3.70
N GLU A 75 9.77 -13.96 4.34
CA GLU A 75 8.53 -14.07 5.12
C GLU A 75 8.56 -13.16 6.35
N ASP A 76 9.63 -13.21 7.14
CA ASP A 76 9.83 -12.34 8.31
C ASP A 76 9.80 -10.86 7.91
N LEU A 77 10.38 -10.49 6.77
CA LEU A 77 10.33 -9.14 6.23
C LEU A 77 8.91 -8.73 5.83
N ALA A 78 8.14 -9.60 5.18
CA ALA A 78 6.76 -9.29 4.82
C ALA A 78 5.88 -9.05 6.06
N LEU A 79 6.03 -9.86 7.12
CA LEU A 79 5.34 -9.62 8.39
C LEU A 79 5.82 -8.30 9.02
N PHE A 80 7.13 -8.06 9.06
CA PHE A 80 7.68 -6.84 9.65
C PHE A 80 7.22 -5.57 8.91
N VAL A 81 7.14 -5.61 7.58
CA VAL A 81 6.56 -4.54 6.75
C VAL A 81 5.06 -4.37 7.06
N SER A 82 4.31 -5.46 7.20
CA SER A 82 2.88 -5.41 7.55
C SER A 82 2.63 -4.77 8.92
N GLU A 83 3.53 -4.95 9.87
CA GLU A 83 3.47 -4.34 11.21
C GLU A 83 3.94 -2.88 11.22
N ARG A 84 5.01 -2.57 10.49
CA ARG A 84 5.66 -1.24 10.47
C ARG A 84 5.13 -0.30 9.42
N GLY A 85 4.25 -0.75 8.53
CA GLY A 85 3.73 -0.02 7.38
C GLY A 85 4.75 0.15 6.25
N VAL A 86 5.97 0.59 6.55
CA VAL A 86 7.07 0.74 5.58
C VAL A 86 8.42 0.44 6.21
N VAL A 87 9.30 -0.23 5.45
CA VAL A 87 10.67 -0.54 5.83
C VAL A 87 11.63 -0.02 4.76
N PHE A 88 12.74 0.56 5.21
CA PHE A 88 13.72 1.22 4.36
C PHE A 88 15.08 0.52 4.43
N PHE A 89 15.76 0.53 3.29
CA PHE A 89 17.10 -0.01 3.13
C PHE A 89 17.97 0.98 2.35
N ARG A 90 19.23 1.09 2.74
CA ARG A 90 20.25 1.91 2.04
C ARG A 90 21.17 1.03 1.22
N ASP A 91 21.79 1.60 0.20
CA ASP A 91 22.86 0.98 -0.59
C ASP A 91 22.54 -0.45 -1.09
N GLN A 92 21.36 -0.65 -1.67
CA GLN A 92 20.91 -1.96 -2.13
C GLN A 92 21.36 -2.26 -3.56
N ASP A 93 22.02 -3.40 -3.77
CA ASP A 93 22.51 -3.85 -5.07
C ASP A 93 21.42 -4.47 -5.98
N ILE A 94 20.23 -4.72 -5.43
CA ILE A 94 19.14 -5.43 -6.08
C ILE A 94 18.83 -4.90 -7.49
N THR A 95 18.88 -5.77 -8.50
CA THR A 95 18.49 -5.44 -9.87
C THR A 95 16.97 -5.36 -10.00
N LEU A 96 16.46 -4.87 -11.14
CA LEU A 96 15.02 -4.90 -11.39
C LEU A 96 14.49 -6.34 -11.41
N GLU A 97 15.22 -7.29 -12.01
CA GLU A 97 14.85 -8.69 -12.07
C GLU A 97 14.76 -9.32 -10.68
N GLN A 98 15.74 -9.04 -9.82
CA GLN A 98 15.74 -9.50 -8.43
C GLN A 98 14.64 -8.82 -7.60
N GLN A 99 14.35 -7.54 -7.86
CA GLN A 99 13.21 -6.84 -7.24
C GLN A 99 11.87 -7.49 -7.63
N GLN A 100 11.73 -7.90 -8.89
CA GLN A 100 10.58 -8.66 -9.36
C GLN A 100 10.52 -10.05 -8.72
N GLU A 101 11.65 -10.74 -8.58
CA GLU A 101 11.73 -12.05 -7.90
C GLU A 101 11.32 -11.96 -6.44
N LEU A 102 11.80 -10.94 -5.71
CA LEU A 102 11.35 -10.65 -4.35
C LEU A 102 9.84 -10.44 -4.32
N GLY A 103 9.28 -9.60 -5.20
CA GLY A 103 7.83 -9.41 -5.28
C GLY A 103 7.07 -10.72 -5.58
N ARG A 104 7.59 -11.58 -6.46
CA ARG A 104 6.99 -12.87 -6.81
C ARG A 104 6.97 -13.87 -5.65
N SER A 105 7.89 -13.75 -4.68
CA SER A 105 7.85 -14.56 -3.46
C SER A 105 6.65 -14.25 -2.56
N TRP A 106 6.06 -13.05 -2.71
CA TRP A 106 4.93 -12.56 -1.91
C TRP A 106 3.58 -12.61 -2.63
N GLY A 107 3.58 -12.90 -3.93
CA GLY A 107 2.37 -13.02 -4.74
C GLY A 107 2.60 -12.66 -6.22
N PRO A 108 1.58 -12.79 -7.06
CA PRO A 108 1.67 -12.38 -8.46
C PRO A 108 1.96 -10.88 -8.57
N LEU A 109 2.78 -10.48 -9.54
CA LEU A 109 3.06 -9.07 -9.77
C LEU A 109 1.89 -8.41 -10.49
N HIS A 110 1.56 -7.19 -10.06
CA HIS A 110 0.54 -6.38 -10.71
C HIS A 110 1.08 -5.80 -12.02
N VAL A 111 0.25 -5.85 -13.06
CA VAL A 111 0.48 -5.17 -14.33
C VAL A 111 -0.40 -3.93 -14.35
N HIS A 112 0.24 -2.76 -14.29
CA HIS A 112 -0.43 -1.48 -14.17
C HIS A 112 -1.35 -1.20 -15.37
N PRO A 113 -2.57 -0.66 -15.18
CA PRO A 113 -3.51 -0.40 -16.27
C PRO A 113 -2.99 0.66 -17.25
N ILE A 114 -2.17 1.59 -16.77
CA ILE A 114 -1.43 2.54 -17.62
C ILE A 114 -0.02 2.03 -17.84
N GLY A 115 0.32 1.76 -19.10
CA GLY A 115 1.67 1.42 -19.52
C GLY A 115 2.45 2.63 -19.99
N ARG A 116 3.76 2.60 -19.81
CA ARG A 116 4.70 3.55 -20.42
C ARG A 116 5.56 2.83 -21.44
N LYS A 117 5.94 3.51 -22.52
CA LYS A 117 6.92 2.96 -23.49
C LYS A 117 8.30 2.70 -22.88
N SER A 118 8.65 3.43 -21.82
CA SER A 118 9.89 3.25 -21.09
C SER A 118 9.90 2.04 -20.15
N ASP A 119 8.73 1.44 -19.89
CA ASP A 119 8.67 0.30 -18.98
C ASP A 119 9.37 -0.91 -19.63
N PRO A 120 10.32 -1.56 -18.94
CA PRO A 120 11.07 -2.68 -19.49
C PRO A 120 10.21 -3.94 -19.61
N LYS A 121 9.21 -4.07 -18.74
CA LYS A 121 8.21 -5.15 -18.71
C LYS A 121 6.88 -4.61 -18.21
N GLU A 122 5.82 -5.35 -18.42
CA GLU A 122 4.48 -4.92 -18.02
C GLU A 122 4.25 -4.90 -16.49
N ASP A 123 4.99 -5.72 -15.75
CA ASP A 123 4.96 -5.92 -14.31
C ASP A 123 6.01 -5.08 -13.55
N ALA A 124 6.60 -4.10 -14.22
CA ALA A 124 7.53 -3.12 -13.63
C ALA A 124 7.24 -1.72 -14.20
N GLN A 125 7.34 -0.70 -13.35
CA GLN A 125 7.15 0.69 -13.74
C GLN A 125 8.45 1.47 -13.57
N LEU A 126 8.88 2.17 -14.63
CA LEU A 126 9.98 3.12 -14.54
C LEU A 126 9.45 4.55 -14.48
N PHE A 127 9.84 5.26 -13.43
CA PHE A 127 9.54 6.66 -13.25
C PHE A 127 10.80 7.47 -13.51
N HIS A 128 10.70 8.45 -14.41
CA HIS A 128 11.76 9.39 -14.69
C HIS A 128 11.15 10.80 -14.79
N THR A 129 11.47 11.65 -13.82
CA THR A 129 11.06 13.05 -13.79
C THR A 129 12.27 13.92 -14.08
N THR A 130 12.13 14.85 -15.02
CA THR A 130 13.17 15.81 -15.43
C THR A 130 12.59 17.23 -15.45
N LYS A 131 13.43 18.24 -15.73
CA LYS A 131 12.95 19.63 -15.95
C LYS A 131 11.88 19.77 -17.04
N ALA A 132 11.81 18.82 -17.98
CA ALA A 132 10.86 18.83 -19.10
C ALA A 132 9.54 18.11 -18.76
N SER A 133 9.49 17.40 -17.62
CA SER A 133 8.29 16.71 -17.16
C SER A 133 7.23 17.73 -16.75
N LYS A 134 5.99 17.51 -17.20
CA LYS A 134 4.82 18.34 -16.84
C LYS A 134 3.95 17.73 -15.73
N ILE A 135 4.17 16.45 -15.44
CA ILE A 135 3.40 15.64 -14.49
C ILE A 135 4.39 14.81 -13.68
N HIS A 136 4.15 14.66 -12.39
CA HIS A 136 4.85 13.73 -11.52
C HIS A 136 3.94 12.59 -11.08
N ALA A 137 4.51 11.38 -10.98
CA ALA A 137 3.75 10.20 -10.55
C ALA A 137 3.73 10.15 -9.02
N GLY A 138 2.56 9.85 -8.44
CA GLY A 138 2.39 9.76 -6.99
C GLY A 138 2.09 11.08 -6.29
N GLU A 139 1.61 12.09 -7.04
CA GLU A 139 1.04 13.31 -6.47
C GLU A 139 -0.25 13.01 -5.70
N GLY A 140 -0.42 13.65 -4.54
CA GLY A 140 -1.56 13.46 -3.65
C GLY A 140 -1.47 12.20 -2.76
N TRP A 141 -2.15 12.26 -1.62
CA TRP A 141 -2.25 11.12 -0.71
C TRP A 141 -3.09 10.00 -1.32
N HIS A 142 -2.48 8.81 -1.46
CA HIS A 142 -3.15 7.67 -2.06
C HIS A 142 -2.62 6.33 -1.54
N THR A 143 -3.48 5.31 -1.68
CA THR A 143 -3.10 3.90 -1.66
C THR A 143 -3.09 3.43 -3.11
N ASP A 144 -2.01 2.76 -3.54
CA ASP A 144 -1.89 2.33 -4.94
C ASP A 144 -3.06 1.43 -5.34
N ILE A 145 -3.60 1.70 -6.52
CA ILE A 145 -4.56 0.86 -7.24
C ILE A 145 -5.78 0.40 -6.43
N SER A 146 -6.21 1.21 -5.45
CA SER A 146 -7.38 0.90 -4.63
C SER A 146 -8.71 0.80 -5.41
N PHE A 147 -8.74 1.20 -6.68
CA PHE A 147 -9.87 1.08 -7.60
C PHE A 147 -9.99 -0.30 -8.28
N GLU A 148 -9.08 -1.24 -8.02
CA GLU A 148 -9.16 -2.61 -8.55
C GLU A 148 -9.89 -3.55 -7.59
N LYS A 149 -10.51 -4.61 -8.14
CA LYS A 149 -11.15 -5.69 -7.35
C LYS A 149 -10.18 -6.29 -6.35
N VAL A 150 -8.92 -6.45 -6.77
CA VAL A 150 -7.81 -6.89 -5.93
C VAL A 150 -6.67 -5.89 -6.03
N PRO A 151 -6.60 -4.96 -5.05
CA PRO A 151 -5.52 -3.99 -4.96
C PRO A 151 -4.17 -4.64 -4.64
N SER A 152 -3.12 -3.82 -4.68
CA SER A 152 -1.78 -4.27 -4.33
C SER A 152 -1.66 -4.47 -2.82
N SER A 153 -1.04 -5.58 -2.41
CA SER A 153 -0.68 -5.85 -1.02
C SER A 153 0.58 -5.10 -0.60
N CYS A 154 1.59 -5.12 -1.45
CA CYS A 154 2.93 -4.62 -1.15
C CYS A 154 3.52 -3.93 -2.38
N ALA A 155 4.32 -2.91 -2.15
CA ALA A 155 5.06 -2.23 -3.18
C ALA A 155 6.54 -2.14 -2.82
N ILE A 156 7.39 -2.32 -3.82
CA ILE A 156 8.85 -2.23 -3.69
C ILE A 156 9.30 -1.11 -4.63
N LEU A 157 9.92 -0.06 -4.10
CA LEU A 157 10.43 1.08 -4.87
C LEU A 157 11.92 1.27 -4.62
N LYS A 158 12.72 1.23 -5.68
CA LYS A 158 14.14 1.58 -5.67
C LYS A 158 14.35 2.90 -6.38
N VAL A 159 15.07 3.84 -5.76
CA VAL A 159 15.44 5.11 -6.39
C VAL A 159 16.90 5.07 -6.84
N VAL A 160 17.12 5.27 -8.14
CA VAL A 160 18.43 5.10 -8.80
C VAL A 160 19.12 6.42 -9.12
N GLU A 161 18.34 7.48 -9.37
CA GLU A 161 18.80 8.85 -9.51
C GLU A 161 18.06 9.72 -8.50
N VAL A 162 18.81 10.41 -7.64
CA VAL A 162 18.29 11.22 -6.54
C VAL A 162 18.73 12.66 -6.74
N PRO A 163 17.82 13.64 -6.61
CA PRO A 163 18.19 15.05 -6.69
C PRO A 163 19.07 15.46 -5.49
N PRO A 164 19.87 16.53 -5.58
CA PRO A 164 20.70 17.00 -4.45
C PRO A 164 19.88 17.35 -3.19
N CYS A 165 18.64 17.81 -3.39
CA CYS A 165 17.67 18.15 -2.35
C CYS A 165 16.25 17.92 -2.87
N GLY A 166 15.31 17.66 -1.96
CA GLY A 166 13.91 17.34 -2.30
C GLY A 166 13.74 15.93 -2.85
N GLY A 167 12.53 15.62 -3.32
CA GLY A 167 12.17 14.33 -3.90
C GLY A 167 11.85 13.25 -2.88
N ASP A 168 11.64 13.66 -1.63
CA ASP A 168 11.28 12.79 -0.52
C ASP A 168 9.91 12.14 -0.75
N THR A 169 9.66 11.07 0.00
CA THR A 169 8.35 10.43 0.01
C THR A 169 7.86 10.35 1.45
N ILE A 170 6.57 10.61 1.65
CA ILE A 170 5.92 10.57 2.96
C ILE A 170 4.91 9.43 2.94
N TRP A 171 4.87 8.64 4.01
CA TRP A 171 3.86 7.61 4.25
C TRP A 171 3.05 7.96 5.50
N ALA A 172 1.78 7.56 5.51
CA ALA A 172 0.87 7.65 6.65
C ALA A 172 0.34 6.24 6.99
N SER A 173 0.36 5.89 8.28
CA SER A 173 -0.23 4.65 8.78
C SER A 173 -1.75 4.78 8.85
N THR A 174 -2.45 3.98 8.05
CA THR A 174 -3.92 3.96 8.10
C THR A 174 -4.47 3.04 9.19
N TYR A 175 -3.61 2.27 9.88
CA TYR A 175 -3.91 1.67 11.18
C TYR A 175 -4.07 2.76 12.25
N ALA A 176 -3.02 3.57 12.44
CA ALA A 176 -3.01 4.59 13.48
C ALA A 176 -4.02 5.70 13.19
N ALA A 177 -4.26 6.03 11.91
CA ALA A 177 -5.34 6.93 11.53
C ALA A 177 -6.71 6.38 11.97
N TYR A 178 -6.97 5.07 11.84
CA TYR A 178 -8.19 4.44 12.36
C TYR A 178 -8.25 4.49 13.89
N ASP A 179 -7.17 4.12 14.58
CA ASP A 179 -7.11 4.11 16.06
C ASP A 179 -7.41 5.51 16.65
N LYS A 180 -7.00 6.57 15.95
CA LYS A 180 -7.18 7.97 16.35
C LYS A 180 -8.61 8.48 16.23
N LEU A 181 -9.50 7.75 15.54
CA LEU A 181 -10.91 8.11 15.47
C LEU A 181 -11.61 7.80 16.80
N SER A 182 -12.55 8.65 17.19
CA SER A 182 -13.38 8.41 18.37
C SER A 182 -14.12 7.07 18.24
N PRO A 183 -14.39 6.35 19.35
CA PRO A 183 -15.12 5.09 19.31
C PRO A 183 -16.47 5.20 18.57
N ALA A 184 -17.21 6.29 18.79
CA ALA A 184 -18.49 6.55 18.12
C ALA A 184 -18.33 6.69 16.60
N LEU A 185 -17.30 7.41 16.13
CA LEU A 185 -17.08 7.54 14.69
C LEU A 185 -16.62 6.21 14.08
N ARG A 186 -15.78 5.44 14.79
CA ARG A 186 -15.38 4.09 14.37
C ARG A 186 -16.59 3.19 14.14
N GLU A 187 -17.55 3.18 15.06
CA GLU A 187 -18.79 2.40 14.93
C GLU A 187 -19.59 2.78 13.68
N VAL A 188 -19.71 4.08 13.39
CA VAL A 188 -20.41 4.56 12.18
C VAL A 188 -19.74 4.06 10.91
N ILE A 189 -18.43 4.31 10.76
CA ILE A 189 -17.72 4.04 9.49
C ILE A 189 -17.50 2.55 9.22
N GLU A 190 -17.57 1.74 10.27
CA GLU A 190 -17.28 0.31 10.25
C GLU A 190 -18.25 -0.53 9.42
N SER A 191 -19.45 0.00 9.16
CA SER A 191 -20.49 -0.62 8.32
C SER A 191 -20.52 -0.08 6.89
N LEU A 192 -19.76 0.98 6.59
CA LEU A 192 -19.85 1.71 5.34
C LEU A 192 -18.94 1.11 4.26
N THR A 193 -19.34 1.31 3.01
CA THR A 193 -18.52 1.00 1.83
C THR A 193 -18.24 2.26 1.03
N ALA A 194 -17.15 2.29 0.29
CA ALA A 194 -16.76 3.41 -0.55
C ALA A 194 -16.50 2.94 -1.98
N LEU A 195 -16.90 3.77 -2.94
CA LEU A 195 -16.62 3.58 -4.36
C LEU A 195 -15.25 4.18 -4.68
N HIS A 196 -14.35 3.33 -5.18
CA HIS A 196 -13.03 3.71 -5.67
C HIS A 196 -13.05 3.66 -7.19
N ASN A 197 -12.56 4.72 -7.85
CA ASN A 197 -12.46 4.76 -9.30
C ASN A 197 -11.15 5.35 -9.82
N ALA A 198 -10.85 5.07 -11.09
CA ALA A 198 -9.64 5.52 -11.78
C ALA A 198 -9.89 6.40 -13.02
N ASP A 199 -11.00 7.14 -13.07
CA ASP A 199 -11.37 7.95 -14.23
C ASP A 199 -10.27 8.94 -14.65
N GLN A 200 -9.46 9.41 -13.69
CA GLN A 200 -8.32 10.29 -13.96
C GLN A 200 -7.31 9.70 -14.96
N PHE A 201 -7.24 8.38 -15.08
CA PHE A 201 -6.35 7.68 -16.01
C PHE A 201 -6.88 7.58 -17.45
N LEU A 202 -8.14 7.99 -17.72
CA LEU A 202 -8.68 8.08 -19.07
C LEU A 202 -7.85 8.99 -19.98
N SER A 203 -7.26 10.03 -19.41
CA SER A 203 -6.37 10.97 -20.11
C SER A 203 -5.18 10.29 -20.80
N ALA A 204 -4.74 9.11 -20.34
CA ALA A 204 -3.68 8.34 -20.99
C ALA A 204 -4.07 7.77 -22.36
N ARG A 205 -5.36 7.71 -22.71
CA ARG A 205 -5.81 7.37 -24.08
C ARG A 205 -5.48 8.48 -25.08
N GLU A 206 -5.42 9.70 -24.58
CA GLU A 206 -5.33 10.92 -25.38
C GLU A 206 -3.96 11.60 -25.24
N ASP A 207 -2.96 10.91 -24.68
CA ASP A 207 -1.61 11.45 -24.49
C ASP A 207 -0.99 11.82 -25.85
N PRO A 208 -0.85 13.13 -26.17
CA PRO A 208 -0.40 13.57 -27.49
C PRO A 208 1.09 13.25 -27.72
N THR A 209 1.84 12.91 -26.67
CA THR A 209 3.23 12.47 -26.78
C THR A 209 3.35 10.98 -27.10
N GLY A 210 2.28 10.22 -26.87
CA GLY A 210 2.25 8.76 -26.97
C GLY A 210 3.25 8.06 -26.07
N GLN A 211 3.66 8.68 -24.95
CA GLN A 211 4.57 8.07 -23.97
C GLN A 211 3.83 7.11 -23.04
N THR A 212 2.55 7.40 -22.77
CA THR A 212 1.63 6.58 -21.99
C THR A 212 0.54 6.00 -22.88
N PHE A 213 -0.01 4.86 -22.47
CA PHE A 213 -1.16 4.25 -23.12
C PHE A 213 -1.95 3.39 -22.13
N LEU A 214 -3.22 3.17 -22.44
CA LEU A 214 -4.10 2.33 -21.63
C LEU A 214 -3.98 0.86 -22.06
N ARG A 215 -3.62 -0.03 -21.13
CA ARG A 215 -3.50 -1.49 -21.35
C ARG A 215 -4.84 -2.23 -21.21
N ARG A 216 -5.78 -1.70 -20.42
CA ARG A 216 -7.10 -2.31 -20.11
C ARG A 216 -8.17 -1.24 -19.96
N ASP A 217 -9.43 -1.53 -20.31
CA ASP A 217 -10.52 -0.55 -20.22
C ASP A 217 -10.84 -0.12 -18.78
N THR A 218 -11.09 1.18 -18.56
CA THR A 218 -11.28 1.77 -17.22
C THR A 218 -12.70 1.66 -16.69
N VAL A 219 -13.69 1.33 -17.53
CA VAL A 219 -15.05 1.00 -17.06
C VAL A 219 -15.03 -0.20 -16.08
N ALA A 220 -13.96 -1.01 -16.13
CA ALA A 220 -13.67 -2.08 -15.17
C ALA A 220 -12.96 -1.61 -13.87
N PHE A 221 -12.69 -0.31 -13.70
CA PHE A 221 -11.94 0.27 -12.56
C PHE A 221 -12.83 1.05 -11.61
N SER A 222 -14.11 0.68 -11.47
CA SER A 222 -14.99 1.25 -10.46
C SER A 222 -15.46 0.12 -9.55
N ILE A 223 -15.05 0.16 -8.28
CA ILE A 223 -15.27 -0.95 -7.36
C ILE A 223 -15.59 -0.43 -5.95
N GLU A 224 -16.38 -1.20 -5.22
CA GLU A 224 -16.71 -0.93 -3.84
C GLU A 224 -15.81 -1.72 -2.90
N HIS A 225 -15.23 -1.00 -1.94
CA HIS A 225 -14.45 -1.54 -0.84
C HIS A 225 -15.03 -1.06 0.49
N PRO A 226 -14.84 -1.81 1.60
CA PRO A 226 -15.25 -1.31 2.91
C PRO A 226 -14.41 -0.09 3.31
N VAL A 227 -15.04 0.90 3.97
CA VAL A 227 -14.34 2.08 4.51
C VAL A 227 -13.34 1.68 5.59
N VAL A 228 -13.66 0.62 6.34
CA VAL A 228 -12.76 -0.05 7.29
C VAL A 228 -12.50 -1.47 6.80
N ARG A 229 -11.26 -1.80 6.43
CA ARG A 229 -10.89 -3.17 6.06
C ARG A 229 -10.10 -3.84 7.17
N THR A 230 -10.05 -5.16 7.15
CA THR A 230 -9.18 -5.97 7.99
C THR A 230 -7.92 -6.33 7.22
N HIS A 231 -6.78 -6.21 7.87
CA HIS A 231 -5.52 -6.72 7.34
C HIS A 231 -5.44 -8.24 7.56
N PRO A 232 -5.18 -9.05 6.53
CA PRO A 232 -5.35 -10.49 6.62
C PRO A 232 -4.25 -11.22 7.41
N ILE A 233 -3.09 -10.59 7.61
CA ILE A 233 -1.97 -11.15 8.40
C ILE A 233 -2.01 -10.66 9.85
N THR A 234 -1.91 -9.34 10.05
CA THR A 234 -1.95 -8.73 11.39
C THR A 234 -3.32 -8.81 12.08
N GLY A 235 -4.42 -8.96 11.32
CA GLY A 235 -5.78 -8.92 11.85
C GLY A 235 -6.25 -7.51 12.25
N TRP A 236 -5.49 -6.46 11.91
CA TRP A 236 -5.77 -5.11 12.35
C TRP A 236 -6.73 -4.36 11.41
N LYS A 237 -7.54 -3.47 11.99
CA LYS A 237 -8.44 -2.57 11.26
C LYS A 237 -7.69 -1.41 10.60
N ILE A 238 -8.05 -1.13 9.35
CA ILE A 238 -7.44 -0.11 8.49
C ILE A 238 -8.51 0.87 8.01
N LEU A 239 -8.23 2.17 8.11
CA LEU A 239 -9.03 3.20 7.42
C LEU A 239 -8.69 3.21 5.92
N TYR A 240 -9.60 2.75 5.08
CA TYR A 240 -9.36 2.45 3.67
C TYR A 240 -10.09 3.40 2.71
N VAL A 241 -9.83 4.70 2.84
CA VAL A 241 -10.31 5.75 1.94
C VAL A 241 -9.16 6.66 1.57
N ASN A 242 -9.10 7.15 0.33
CA ASN A 242 -8.04 8.07 -0.10
C ASN A 242 -8.56 9.11 -1.10
N LYS A 243 -7.92 10.27 -1.11
CA LYS A 243 -8.37 11.44 -1.90
C LYS A 243 -8.25 11.22 -3.42
N ALA A 244 -7.29 10.42 -3.85
CA ALA A 244 -7.07 10.16 -5.27
C ALA A 244 -8.21 9.34 -5.90
N PHE A 245 -8.60 8.23 -5.25
CA PHE A 245 -9.45 7.22 -5.86
C PHE A 245 -10.84 7.10 -5.25
N THR A 246 -11.03 7.44 -3.97
CA THR A 246 -12.35 7.35 -3.34
C THR A 246 -13.24 8.50 -3.82
N LYS A 247 -14.41 8.17 -4.40
CA LYS A 247 -15.37 9.17 -4.91
C LYS A 247 -16.60 9.32 -4.05
N HIS A 248 -17.10 8.20 -3.53
CA HIS A 248 -18.38 8.17 -2.86
C HIS A 248 -18.39 7.20 -1.67
N ILE A 249 -19.09 7.57 -0.58
CA ILE A 249 -19.37 6.66 0.54
C ILE A 249 -20.83 6.23 0.48
N LYS A 250 -21.08 4.93 0.49
CA LYS A 250 -22.40 4.33 0.54
C LYS A 250 -22.83 4.04 1.99
N GLY A 251 -24.14 3.94 2.19
CA GLY A 251 -24.76 3.66 3.49
C GLY A 251 -25.79 4.71 3.92
N PHE A 252 -25.84 5.86 3.25
CA PHE A 252 -26.82 6.92 3.51
C PHE A 252 -28.14 6.68 2.75
N THR A 253 -29.28 6.81 3.45
CA THR A 253 -30.61 6.64 2.86
C THR A 253 -30.96 7.79 1.90
N LYS A 254 -31.95 7.55 1.03
CA LYS A 254 -32.54 8.61 0.18
C LYS A 254 -33.39 9.62 0.96
N ALA A 255 -33.82 9.26 2.18
CA ALA A 255 -34.76 10.03 3.00
C ALA A 255 -34.07 10.94 4.02
N GLU A 256 -32.89 10.54 4.51
CA GLU A 256 -32.00 11.39 5.31
C GLU A 256 -31.60 12.66 4.56
N SER A 257 -31.91 12.75 3.27
CA SER A 257 -31.70 13.93 2.46
C SER A 257 -32.15 13.75 1.00
N GLY A 258 -32.95 14.68 0.47
CA GLY A 258 -33.09 14.81 -1.00
C GLY A 258 -31.70 14.85 -1.65
N LYS A 259 -31.53 14.34 -2.88
CA LYS A 259 -30.23 14.03 -3.55
C LYS A 259 -29.04 14.93 -3.18
N HIS A 260 -29.28 16.24 -3.03
CA HIS A 260 -28.31 17.25 -2.59
C HIS A 260 -27.76 17.03 -1.18
N LEU A 261 -28.60 16.84 -0.15
CA LEU A 261 -28.13 16.75 1.23
C LEU A 261 -27.44 15.39 1.50
N ARG A 262 -27.73 14.34 0.71
CA ARG A 262 -27.05 13.04 0.78
C ARG A 262 -25.61 13.19 0.31
N SER A 263 -25.44 13.89 -0.81
CA SER A 263 -24.12 14.25 -1.33
C SER A 263 -23.35 15.13 -0.36
N ILE A 264 -24.01 16.04 0.37
CA ILE A 264 -23.35 16.87 1.39
C ILE A 264 -22.81 16.00 2.54
N CYS A 265 -23.65 15.18 3.18
CA CYS A 265 -23.21 14.35 4.31
C CYS A 265 -22.09 13.39 3.92
N GLU A 266 -22.23 12.75 2.76
CA GLU A 266 -21.25 11.84 2.20
C GLU A 266 -19.90 12.53 1.91
N HIS A 267 -19.93 13.69 1.26
CA HIS A 267 -18.72 14.47 0.98
C HIS A 267 -18.09 15.02 2.25
N MET A 268 -18.88 15.46 3.24
CA MET A 268 -18.36 15.92 4.53
C MET A 268 -17.62 14.80 5.25
N LEU A 269 -18.21 13.60 5.32
CA LEU A 269 -17.56 12.44 5.93
C LEU A 269 -16.30 12.03 5.16
N LEU A 270 -16.37 11.92 3.83
CA LEU A 270 -15.22 11.54 3.02
C LEU A 270 -14.07 12.56 3.17
N ASN A 271 -14.37 13.86 3.07
CA ASN A 271 -13.37 14.91 3.26
C ASN A 271 -12.75 14.83 4.64
N PHE A 272 -13.58 14.72 5.69
CA PHE A 272 -13.09 14.56 7.06
C PHE A 272 -12.12 13.37 7.18
N LEU A 273 -12.50 12.19 6.69
CA LEU A 273 -11.65 10.99 6.79
C LEU A 273 -10.35 11.12 6.00
N THR A 274 -10.40 11.69 4.79
CA THR A 274 -9.17 11.90 4.00
C THR A 274 -8.26 12.99 4.57
N ASP A 275 -8.83 14.08 5.08
CA ASP A 275 -8.08 15.17 5.70
C ASP A 275 -7.50 14.72 7.05
N HIS A 276 -8.20 13.89 7.81
CA HIS A 276 -7.71 13.27 9.05
C HIS A 276 -6.40 12.51 8.83
N ILE A 277 -6.31 11.73 7.75
CA ILE A 277 -5.06 11.03 7.36
C ILE A 277 -4.00 12.06 6.93
N ALA A 278 -4.36 12.99 6.05
CA ALA A 278 -3.42 13.94 5.46
C ALA A 278 -2.84 14.93 6.48
N THR A 279 -3.57 15.26 7.55
CA THR A 279 -3.20 16.29 8.55
C THR A 279 -2.68 15.70 9.87
N SER A 280 -2.80 14.39 10.09
CA SER A 280 -2.22 13.74 11.28
C SER A 280 -0.72 13.53 11.12
N ASP A 281 0.11 14.44 11.62
CA ASP A 281 1.58 14.36 11.47
C ASP A 281 2.22 13.24 12.31
N ASP A 282 1.61 12.91 13.44
CA ASP A 282 2.00 11.86 14.37
C ASP A 282 1.79 10.44 13.83
N VAL A 283 1.08 10.29 12.68
CA VAL A 283 0.90 8.99 12.03
C VAL A 283 1.79 8.79 10.78
N LYS A 284 2.74 9.70 10.55
CA LYS A 284 3.53 9.76 9.32
C LYS A 284 5.01 9.45 9.54
N VAL A 285 5.65 9.00 8.47
CA VAL A 285 7.11 8.98 8.32
C VAL A 285 7.48 9.64 7.01
N ARG A 286 8.51 10.49 7.02
CA ARG A 286 9.11 11.08 5.83
C ARG A 286 10.47 10.46 5.60
N PHE A 287 10.73 10.01 4.38
CA PHE A 287 11.99 9.41 4.00
C PHE A 287 12.70 10.24 2.95
N ARG A 288 13.92 10.68 3.30
CA ARG A 288 14.85 11.30 2.35
C ARG A 288 15.62 10.21 1.61
N TRP A 289 15.49 10.21 0.30
CA TRP A 289 16.13 9.22 -0.55
C TRP A 289 17.63 9.43 -0.63
N GLU A 290 18.36 8.32 -0.71
CA GLU A 290 19.74 8.26 -1.15
C GLU A 290 19.83 7.32 -2.35
N LYS A 291 20.91 7.42 -3.12
CA LYS A 291 21.09 6.57 -4.30
C LYS A 291 21.00 5.10 -3.88
N ASN A 292 20.26 4.29 -4.64
CA ASN A 292 20.02 2.88 -4.36
C ASN A 292 19.31 2.58 -3.04
N SER A 293 18.66 3.57 -2.43
CA SER A 293 17.72 3.30 -1.34
C SER A 293 16.49 2.56 -1.86
N VAL A 294 15.97 1.64 -1.06
CA VAL A 294 14.75 0.88 -1.34
C VAL A 294 13.77 1.09 -0.20
N ALA A 295 12.52 1.36 -0.55
CA ALA A 295 11.39 1.30 0.37
C ALA A 295 10.49 0.12 -0.01
N ILE A 296 10.08 -0.64 1.00
CA ILE A 296 9.07 -1.70 0.89
C ILE A 296 7.94 -1.32 1.83
N TRP A 297 6.74 -1.10 1.31
CA TRP A 297 5.58 -0.74 2.13
C TRP A 297 4.41 -1.69 1.93
N ASP A 298 3.67 -1.87 3.01
CA ASP A 298 2.37 -2.50 3.00
C ASP A 298 1.35 -1.52 2.43
N ASN A 299 0.95 -1.75 1.18
CA ASN A 299 0.01 -0.90 0.49
C ASN A 299 -1.42 -1.09 1.01
N ARG A 300 -1.72 -2.17 1.75
CA ARG A 300 -3.04 -2.36 2.37
C ARG A 300 -3.24 -1.36 3.50
N ALA A 301 -2.17 -1.07 4.26
CA ALA A 301 -2.21 -0.33 5.52
C ALA A 301 -1.50 1.04 5.50
N THR A 302 -1.16 1.55 4.31
CA THR A 302 -0.54 2.86 4.18
C THR A 302 -1.14 3.68 3.05
N GLN A 303 -1.04 5.00 3.21
CA GLN A 303 -1.06 5.94 2.09
C GLN A 303 0.31 6.59 1.95
N HIS A 304 0.59 7.09 0.77
CA HIS A 304 1.83 7.81 0.51
C HIS A 304 1.63 9.00 -0.43
N LEU A 305 2.63 9.88 -0.41
CA LEU A 305 2.74 11.08 -1.21
C LEU A 305 4.20 11.24 -1.65
N ALA A 306 4.42 11.35 -2.96
CA ALA A 306 5.73 11.70 -3.52
C ALA A 306 5.83 13.22 -3.67
N LEU A 307 6.87 13.83 -3.08
CA LEU A 307 7.09 15.28 -3.17
C LEU A 307 7.80 15.61 -4.47
N TRP A 308 7.24 16.56 -5.23
CA TRP A 308 7.86 17.12 -6.42
C TRP A 308 8.47 18.50 -6.15
N ASP A 309 9.38 18.58 -5.18
CA ASP A 309 10.02 19.80 -4.67
C ASP A 309 11.49 19.95 -5.09
N TYR A 310 11.87 19.31 -6.21
CA TYR A 310 13.26 19.17 -6.66
C TYR A 310 13.55 19.75 -8.05
N TYR A 311 12.70 20.64 -8.57
CA TYR A 311 12.98 21.34 -9.83
C TYR A 311 14.29 22.18 -9.71
N PRO A 312 15.17 22.21 -10.72
CA PRO A 312 15.08 21.58 -12.05
C PRO A 312 15.73 20.19 -12.14
N HIS A 313 16.06 19.56 -11.01
CA HIS A 313 16.81 18.31 -10.96
C HIS A 313 15.97 17.11 -11.39
N ASN A 314 16.66 16.03 -11.72
CA ASN A 314 16.06 14.77 -12.13
C ASN A 314 15.83 13.84 -10.93
N ARG A 315 14.89 12.91 -11.10
CA ARG A 315 14.67 11.78 -10.20
C ARG A 315 14.26 10.57 -11.01
N GLN A 316 14.90 9.44 -10.78
CA GLN A 316 14.57 8.18 -11.44
C GLN A 316 14.36 7.06 -10.41
N ALA A 317 13.27 6.32 -10.57
CA ALA A 317 12.89 5.23 -9.69
C ALA A 317 12.26 4.07 -10.47
N GLN A 318 12.30 2.87 -9.88
CA GLN A 318 11.68 1.67 -10.41
C GLN A 318 10.79 1.02 -9.35
N ARG A 319 9.58 0.66 -9.74
CA ARG A 319 8.58 0.07 -8.84
C ARG A 319 8.07 -1.26 -9.35
N VAL A 320 7.88 -2.17 -8.40
CA VAL A 320 7.13 -3.42 -8.57
C VAL A 320 6.02 -3.44 -7.54
N LEU A 321 4.83 -3.85 -7.97
CA LEU A 321 3.65 -4.00 -7.12
C LEU A 321 3.28 -5.49 -7.05
N VAL A 322 2.93 -5.95 -5.85
CA VAL A 322 2.45 -7.32 -5.60
C VAL A 322 0.94 -7.28 -5.44
N LEU A 323 0.21 -8.17 -6.10
CA LEU A 323 -1.22 -8.34 -5.91
C LEU A 323 -1.53 -8.91 -4.53
N GLY A 324 -2.55 -8.36 -3.88
CA GLY A 324 -3.02 -8.85 -2.59
C GLY A 324 -4.28 -9.67 -2.70
N GLU A 325 -5.19 -9.36 -1.80
CA GLU A 325 -6.51 -9.96 -1.66
C GLU A 325 -7.62 -8.93 -1.88
N ARG A 326 -8.84 -9.41 -2.12
CA ARG A 326 -10.01 -8.55 -2.12
C ARG A 326 -10.21 -7.96 -0.72
N PRO A 327 -10.32 -6.63 -0.56
CA PRO A 327 -10.56 -6.02 0.74
C PRO A 327 -11.87 -6.53 1.36
N TYR A 328 -11.81 -6.87 2.65
CA TYR A 328 -12.95 -7.32 3.44
C TYR A 328 -12.87 -6.72 4.84
N ARG A 329 -13.98 -6.78 5.59
CA ARG A 329 -14.05 -6.39 7.00
C ARG A 329 -14.50 -7.60 7.81
N ASP A 330 -13.65 -8.03 8.72
CA ASP A 330 -13.99 -9.01 9.77
C ASP A 330 -14.58 -8.26 10.97
N PRO A 331 -15.83 -8.55 11.39
CA PRO A 331 -16.43 -8.00 12.60
C PRO A 331 -15.55 -8.13 13.85
N GLU A 332 -14.83 -9.24 13.98
CA GLU A 332 -14.03 -9.60 15.15
C GLU A 332 -12.58 -9.06 15.10
N SER A 333 -12.20 -8.43 13.98
CA SER A 333 -10.90 -7.78 13.89
C SER A 333 -10.73 -6.65 14.91
N LYS A 334 -9.49 -6.39 15.29
CA LYS A 334 -9.15 -5.40 16.32
C LYS A 334 -8.46 -4.20 15.71
N SER A 335 -8.58 -3.05 16.35
CA SER A 335 -7.69 -1.92 16.09
C SER A 335 -6.24 -2.29 16.47
N GLN A 336 -5.24 -1.57 15.95
CA GLN A 336 -3.84 -1.85 16.29
C GLN A 336 -3.59 -1.58 17.79
N LEU A 337 -4.27 -0.58 18.35
CA LEU A 337 -4.27 -0.28 19.77
C LEU A 337 -4.88 -1.41 20.63
N GLU A 338 -6.04 -1.94 20.25
CA GLU A 338 -6.73 -3.04 20.98
C GLU A 338 -5.96 -4.36 20.93
N ALA A 339 -5.16 -4.58 19.88
CA ALA A 339 -4.29 -5.75 19.77
C ALA A 339 -3.06 -5.68 20.71
N GLY A 340 -2.95 -4.64 21.55
CA GLY A 340 -1.85 -4.48 22.49
C GLY A 340 -0.56 -3.97 21.83
N GLY A 341 -0.70 -3.15 20.77
CA GLY A 341 0.39 -2.78 19.87
C GLY A 341 1.68 -2.38 20.57
N ALA A 342 2.69 -3.25 20.50
CA ALA A 342 4.05 -3.01 20.99
C ALA A 342 4.74 -1.78 20.35
N LEU A 343 4.13 -1.21 19.30
CA LEU A 343 4.60 -0.01 18.61
C LEU A 343 4.23 1.30 19.33
N TYR A 344 3.20 1.29 20.18
CA TYR A 344 2.90 2.44 21.04
C TYR A 344 3.75 2.35 22.30
N GLN A 345 5.01 2.76 22.22
CA GLN A 345 5.93 2.82 23.38
C GLN A 345 5.39 3.72 24.50
N ALA A 346 4.57 4.73 24.14
CA ALA A 346 3.79 5.54 25.05
C ALA A 346 2.38 5.75 24.46
N PRO A 347 1.33 5.88 25.30
CA PRO A 347 -0.01 6.19 24.80
C PRO A 347 0.01 7.51 24.02
N PRO A 348 -0.45 7.53 22.76
CA PRO A 348 -0.45 8.76 21.97
C PRO A 348 -1.29 9.86 22.61
N LEU A 349 -0.94 11.13 22.34
CA LEU A 349 -1.58 12.30 22.96
C LEU A 349 -3.10 12.31 22.76
N TRP A 350 -3.59 11.91 21.60
CA TRP A 350 -5.02 11.88 21.28
C TRP A 350 -5.83 10.84 22.07
N LEU A 351 -5.19 9.91 22.80
CA LEU A 351 -5.89 9.06 23.78
C LEU A 351 -6.21 9.79 25.09
N ARG A 352 -5.62 10.97 25.33
CA ARG A 352 -5.85 11.76 26.55
C ARG A 352 -7.14 12.57 26.50
N ASP A 353 -7.65 12.85 25.30
CA ASP A 353 -8.66 13.87 25.05
C ASP A 353 -10.08 13.31 24.77
N VAL A 354 -10.32 12.03 25.05
CA VAL A 354 -11.67 11.44 24.91
C VAL A 354 -12.46 11.70 26.19
N ASP A 355 -13.43 12.62 26.12
CA ASP A 355 -14.34 12.93 27.23
C ASP A 355 -14.93 11.65 27.85
N GLY A 356 -14.77 11.49 29.17
CA GLY A 356 -15.36 10.38 29.93
C GLY A 356 -14.60 9.05 29.89
N ALA A 357 -13.53 8.91 29.11
CA ALA A 357 -12.62 7.78 29.24
C ALA A 357 -11.69 8.05 30.43
N GLY A 358 -12.00 7.47 31.60
CA GLY A 358 -11.05 7.36 32.70
C GLY A 358 -9.83 6.60 32.19
N SER A 359 -8.82 7.32 31.72
CA SER A 359 -7.63 6.71 31.14
C SER A 359 -6.93 5.93 32.26
N GLY A 360 -7.06 4.60 32.22
CA GLY A 360 -6.26 3.68 33.03
C GLY A 360 -4.76 3.81 32.79
N TYR A 361 -4.36 4.65 31.83
CA TYR A 361 -3.00 5.09 31.58
C TYR A 361 -2.63 6.23 32.53
N ARG A 362 -2.27 5.86 33.77
CA ARG A 362 -1.62 6.80 34.69
C ARG A 362 -0.20 7.08 34.20
N TRP A 363 0.04 8.33 33.81
CA TRP A 363 1.37 8.85 33.56
C TRP A 363 2.03 9.11 34.93
N SER A 364 3.11 8.41 35.25
CA SER A 364 4.03 8.87 36.30
C SER A 364 4.91 9.96 35.70
N LEU A 365 4.77 11.18 36.22
CA LEU A 365 5.66 12.32 35.90
C LEU A 365 7.08 12.07 36.42
#